data_AF-A0A120A4A5-F1
#
_entry.id   AF-A0A120A4A5-F1
#
_cell.length_a   1.000
_cell.length_b   1.000
_cell.length_c   1.000
_cell.angle_alpha   90.00
_cell.angle_beta   90.00
_cell.angle_gamma   90.00
#
_symmetry.space_group_name_H-M   'P 1'
#
loop_
_entity.id
_entity.type
_entity.pdbx_description
1 polymer ?
#
loop_
_entity_poly.entity_id
_entity_poly.type
_entity_poly.pdbx_seq_one_letter_code
_entity_poly.pdbx_strand_id
1 'polypeptide(L)'
;MNTYNQHIRIEEDGSQELYPFDYLEFYESNIHPYEDFKLGNESKRIYEGITASEFRKKHKAGFLNVMQEVLNDKRLEKLQEELETEEKQVCMFNLYILAMFLVERCKTRYVFLLKPTIQETLSALNNVSKITFTNRDGSIAESTSDILIQTLLDALEANKECDTDTCQVEKVVAWDKVANNSVMQSYFVHDLSAFLHEYFPVKRKKDAQISTKEVELILYLMKLFGLSKEELTNKRYWQLMNTYERIDKRITDLGEFSINGKTVTMPLLFIPYSMWNNGKIDWIDKDLPRFNGEIGHTIKF
;
A
#
# COMPACT_ATOMS: atom_id res chain seq x y z
N MET A 1 -22.60 30.93 -4.01
CA MET A 1 -21.77 31.10 -2.79
C MET A 1 -20.68 30.06 -2.89
N ASN A 2 -19.41 30.46 -2.96
CA ASN A 2 -18.31 29.55 -3.31
C ASN A 2 -18.19 28.45 -2.25
N THR A 3 -18.30 27.17 -2.64
CA THR A 3 -18.28 25.99 -1.75
C THR A 3 -17.05 25.97 -0.84
N TYR A 4 -15.96 26.62 -1.26
CA TYR A 4 -14.72 26.82 -0.50
C TYR A 4 -14.88 27.65 0.79
N ASN A 5 -15.82 28.59 0.86
CA ASN A 5 -16.01 29.43 2.05
C ASN A 5 -16.57 28.67 3.25
N GLN A 6 -17.09 27.45 3.05
CA GLN A 6 -17.61 26.60 4.14
C GLN A 6 -16.52 25.83 4.89
N HIS A 7 -15.30 25.81 4.37
CA HIS A 7 -14.17 25.05 4.94
C HIS A 7 -13.05 25.95 5.48
N ILE A 8 -13.33 27.25 5.68
CA ILE A 8 -12.43 28.17 6.38
C ILE A 8 -13.07 28.48 7.73
N ARG A 9 -12.50 27.94 8.81
CA ARG A 9 -12.85 28.38 10.17
C ARG A 9 -12.08 29.65 10.47
N ILE A 10 -12.76 30.63 11.05
CA ILE A 10 -12.12 31.82 11.60
C ILE A 10 -11.98 31.54 13.09
N GLU A 11 -10.74 31.39 13.55
CA GLU A 11 -10.41 31.21 14.96
C GLU A 11 -10.71 32.49 15.76
N GLU A 12 -10.77 32.38 17.09
CA GLU A 12 -11.09 33.52 17.98
C GLU A 12 -10.09 34.68 17.85
N ASP A 13 -8.87 34.42 17.38
CA ASP A 13 -7.84 35.43 17.11
C ASP A 13 -7.95 36.08 15.71
N GLY A 14 -8.98 35.72 14.94
CA GLY A 14 -9.22 36.21 13.57
C GLY A 14 -8.38 35.50 12.52
N SER A 15 -7.58 34.49 12.88
CA SER A 15 -6.86 33.67 11.91
C SER A 15 -7.82 32.74 11.17
N GLN A 16 -7.56 32.54 9.87
CA GLN A 16 -8.33 31.62 9.04
C GLN A 16 -7.64 30.25 9.07
N GLU A 17 -8.23 29.27 9.76
CA GLU A 17 -7.82 27.87 9.65
C GLU A 17 -8.67 27.16 8.60
N LEU A 18 -8.03 26.76 7.51
CA LEU A 18 -8.62 25.81 6.57
C LEU A 18 -8.89 24.50 7.31
N TYR A 19 -10.14 24.03 7.24
CA TYR A 19 -10.61 22.77 7.80
C TYR A 19 -10.85 21.74 6.67
N PRO A 20 -9.82 21.30 5.94
CA PRO A 20 -9.95 20.34 4.84
C PRO A 20 -10.18 18.90 5.28
N PHE A 21 -10.35 18.68 6.58
CA PHE A 21 -10.11 17.37 7.17
C PHE A 21 -11.37 16.53 7.26
N ASP A 22 -12.55 17.05 6.93
CA ASP A 22 -13.79 16.28 6.97
C ASP A 22 -13.68 14.99 6.14
N TYR A 23 -13.05 15.05 4.95
CA TYR A 23 -12.90 13.87 4.09
C TYR A 23 -11.84 12.91 4.62
N LEU A 24 -10.75 13.45 5.18
CA LEU A 24 -9.65 12.67 5.73
C LEU A 24 -10.04 11.95 7.02
N GLU A 25 -10.71 12.67 7.93
CA GLU A 25 -11.25 12.15 9.19
C GLU A 25 -12.37 11.13 8.93
N PHE A 26 -13.24 11.39 7.94
CA PHE A 26 -14.25 10.42 7.53
C PHE A 26 -13.60 9.15 6.98
N TYR A 27 -12.63 9.28 6.07
CA TYR A 27 -11.95 8.13 5.49
C TYR A 27 -11.28 7.25 6.56
N GLU A 28 -10.55 7.85 7.50
CA GLU A 28 -9.96 7.12 8.63
C GLU A 28 -10.98 6.57 9.64
N SER A 29 -12.20 7.09 9.68
CA SER A 29 -13.19 6.61 10.65
C SER A 29 -14.10 5.53 10.07
N ASN A 30 -14.34 5.53 8.76
CA ASN A 30 -15.42 4.76 8.14
C ASN A 30 -14.99 3.89 6.95
N ILE A 31 -13.79 4.06 6.39
CA ILE A 31 -13.42 3.39 5.12
C ILE A 31 -12.16 2.56 5.31
N HIS A 32 -11.81 2.27 6.56
CA HIS A 32 -10.75 1.32 6.82
C HIS A 32 -11.08 0.01 6.09
N PRO A 33 -10.20 -0.50 5.22
CA PRO A 33 -10.50 -1.61 4.31
C PRO A 33 -10.74 -2.97 5.01
N TYR A 34 -10.92 -2.96 6.34
CA TYR A 34 -11.05 -4.12 7.19
C TYR A 34 -12.10 -3.89 8.28
N GLU A 35 -13.26 -3.33 7.92
CA GLU A 35 -14.35 -2.95 8.84
C GLU A 35 -14.74 -4.03 9.87
N ASP A 36 -14.38 -5.31 9.65
CA ASP A 36 -14.74 -6.43 10.53
C ASP A 36 -13.56 -7.30 11.01
N PHE A 37 -12.31 -6.83 11.06
CA PHE A 37 -11.24 -7.65 11.67
C PHE A 37 -11.31 -7.62 13.20
N LYS A 38 -12.10 -8.54 13.76
CA LYS A 38 -12.18 -8.76 15.20
C LYS A 38 -11.02 -9.63 15.64
N LEU A 39 -10.10 -9.07 16.44
CA LEU A 39 -9.11 -9.87 17.14
C LEU A 39 -9.78 -10.41 18.42
N GLY A 40 -10.51 -11.53 18.29
CA GLY A 40 -11.41 -12.00 19.34
C GLY A 40 -12.71 -11.18 19.37
N ASN A 41 -12.98 -10.46 20.47
CA ASN A 41 -14.17 -9.61 20.63
C ASN A 41 -13.89 -8.11 20.41
N GLU A 42 -12.64 -7.73 20.17
CA GLU A 42 -12.23 -6.32 20.06
C GLU A 42 -11.92 -5.95 18.61
N SER A 43 -12.42 -4.79 18.19
CA SER A 43 -12.02 -4.14 16.93
C SER A 43 -10.70 -3.40 17.17
N LYS A 44 -9.66 -3.71 16.38
CA LYS A 44 -8.37 -3.01 16.43
C LYS A 44 -8.20 -2.15 15.19
N ARG A 45 -7.64 -0.94 15.37
CA ARG A 45 -7.25 -0.08 14.23
C ARG A 45 -6.00 -0.64 13.57
N ILE A 46 -6.08 -0.85 12.25
CA ILE A 46 -4.98 -1.37 11.44
C ILE A 46 -4.16 -0.20 10.89
N TYR A 47 -2.87 -0.23 11.16
CA TYR A 47 -1.86 0.66 10.62
C TYR A 47 -1.50 0.24 9.20
N GLU A 48 -1.83 1.07 8.22
CA GLU A 48 -1.50 0.87 6.81
C GLU A 48 -0.56 1.96 6.28
N GLY A 49 0.41 2.38 7.09
CA GLY A 49 1.29 3.52 6.78
C GLY A 49 0.90 4.76 7.58
N ILE A 50 1.02 5.96 7.00
CA ILE A 50 0.82 7.22 7.72
C ILE A 50 -0.63 7.43 8.22
N THR A 51 -0.79 7.98 9.43
CA THR A 51 -2.09 8.44 9.95
C THR A 51 -2.45 9.84 9.46
N ALA A 52 -3.73 10.22 9.47
CA ALA A 52 -4.19 11.57 9.11
C ALA A 52 -3.55 12.64 10.01
N SER A 53 -3.38 12.34 11.30
CA SER A 53 -2.73 13.24 12.25
C SER A 53 -1.27 13.50 11.87
N GLU A 54 -0.52 12.45 11.50
CA GLU A 54 0.87 12.57 11.06
C GLU A 54 0.96 13.30 9.71
N PHE A 55 0.10 12.96 8.76
CA PHE A 55 0.00 13.63 7.47
C PHE A 55 -0.30 15.13 7.64
N ARG A 56 -1.28 15.49 8.48
CA ARG A 56 -1.64 16.88 8.78
C ARG A 56 -0.45 17.64 9.34
N LYS A 57 0.26 17.07 10.32
CA LYS A 57 1.45 17.71 10.91
C LYS A 57 2.54 17.94 9.88
N LYS A 58 2.75 17.00 8.97
CA LYS A 58 3.78 17.07 7.93
C LYS A 58 3.48 18.12 6.86
N HIS A 59 2.21 18.28 6.47
CA HIS A 59 1.82 19.09 5.31
C HIS A 59 1.09 20.40 5.63
N LYS A 60 0.85 20.71 6.92
CA LYS A 60 0.07 21.88 7.35
C LYS A 60 0.44 23.19 6.62
N ALA A 61 1.72 23.47 6.48
CA ALA A 61 2.21 24.70 5.84
C ALA A 61 2.00 24.73 4.31
N GLY A 62 1.84 23.58 3.66
CA GLY A 62 1.71 23.45 2.20
C GLY A 62 0.27 23.52 1.69
N PHE A 63 -0.75 23.39 2.55
CA PHE A 63 -2.15 23.33 2.11
C PHE A 63 -2.65 24.59 1.40
N LEU A 64 -2.08 25.76 1.71
CA LEU A 64 -2.41 27.00 0.99
C LEU A 64 -2.00 26.93 -0.49
N ASN A 65 -0.90 26.27 -0.82
CA ASN A 65 -0.47 26.08 -2.20
C ASN A 65 -1.41 25.11 -2.92
N VAL A 66 -1.87 24.06 -2.23
CA VAL A 66 -2.84 23.10 -2.78
C VAL A 66 -4.14 23.79 -3.19
N MET A 67 -4.64 24.76 -2.40
CA MET A 67 -5.83 25.53 -2.81
C MET A 67 -5.62 26.23 -4.15
N GLN A 68 -4.45 26.85 -4.35
CA GLN A 68 -4.16 27.55 -5.61
C GLN A 68 -4.07 26.58 -6.78
N GLU A 69 -3.48 25.39 -6.59
CA GLU A 69 -3.45 24.36 -7.63
C GLU A 69 -4.86 23.92 -8.02
N VAL A 70 -5.73 23.66 -7.04
CA VAL A 70 -7.12 23.23 -7.28
C VAL A 70 -7.94 24.32 -7.97
N LEU A 71 -7.86 25.57 -7.50
CA LEU A 71 -8.63 26.68 -8.05
C LEU A 71 -8.24 27.05 -9.50
N ASN A 72 -7.01 26.75 -9.91
CA ASN A 72 -6.53 27.02 -11.26
C ASN A 72 -6.73 25.82 -12.22
N ASP A 73 -7.22 24.68 -11.73
CA ASP A 73 -7.44 23.48 -12.52
C ASP A 73 -8.85 23.44 -13.12
N LYS A 74 -8.95 23.84 -14.39
CA LYS A 74 -10.21 23.85 -15.15
C LYS A 74 -10.84 22.46 -15.32
N ARG A 75 -10.06 21.38 -15.28
CA ARG A 75 -10.59 20.01 -15.41
C ARG A 75 -11.23 19.58 -14.09
N LEU A 76 -10.64 19.93 -12.94
CA LEU A 76 -11.26 19.74 -11.63
C LEU A 76 -12.54 20.57 -11.48
N GLU A 77 -12.50 21.85 -11.86
CA GLU A 77 -13.68 22.74 -11.84
C GLU A 77 -14.85 22.12 -12.63
N LYS A 78 -14.59 21.72 -13.88
CA LYS A 78 -15.60 21.08 -14.72
C LYS A 78 -16.13 19.77 -14.13
N LEU A 79 -15.25 18.93 -13.58
CA LEU A 79 -15.67 17.68 -12.94
C LEU A 79 -16.52 17.94 -11.69
N GLN A 80 -16.23 19.01 -10.94
CA GLN A 80 -17.04 19.41 -9.78
C GLN A 80 -18.44 19.79 -10.22
N GLU A 81 -18.58 20.67 -11.22
CA GLU A 81 -19.88 21.05 -11.77
C GLU A 81 -20.68 19.83 -12.25
N GLU A 82 -20.04 18.90 -12.97
CA GLU A 82 -20.68 17.67 -13.45
C GLU A 82 -21.15 16.78 -12.29
N LEU A 83 -20.38 16.65 -11.21
CA LEU A 83 -20.75 15.85 -10.04
C LEU A 83 -21.85 16.51 -9.20
N GLU A 84 -21.89 17.84 -9.13
CA GLU A 84 -22.96 18.60 -8.49
C GLU A 84 -24.31 18.35 -9.20
N THR A 85 -24.32 18.18 -10.53
CA THR A 85 -25.54 17.76 -11.26
C THR A 85 -26.00 16.35 -10.93
N GLU A 86 -25.11 15.50 -10.39
CA GLU A 86 -25.43 14.17 -9.87
C GLU A 86 -25.71 14.18 -8.35
N GLU A 87 -26.10 15.34 -7.80
CA GLU A 87 -26.46 15.57 -6.39
C GLU A 87 -25.29 15.36 -5.40
N LYS A 88 -24.04 15.41 -5.87
CA LYS A 88 -22.84 15.28 -5.02
C LYS A 88 -22.21 16.65 -4.78
N GLN A 89 -22.27 17.15 -3.55
CA GLN A 89 -21.58 18.38 -3.16
C GLN A 89 -20.10 18.09 -2.87
N VAL A 90 -19.32 17.96 -3.93
CA VAL A 90 -17.88 17.62 -3.84
C VAL A 90 -17.07 18.88 -3.54
N CYS A 91 -16.25 18.84 -2.49
CA CYS A 91 -15.22 19.83 -2.24
C CYS A 91 -13.90 19.35 -2.87
N MET A 92 -13.52 19.92 -4.00
CA MET A 92 -12.30 19.49 -4.72
C MET A 92 -11.02 19.70 -3.92
N PHE A 93 -10.97 20.71 -3.06
CA PHE A 93 -9.84 20.91 -2.17
C PHE A 93 -9.67 19.75 -1.16
N ASN A 94 -10.75 19.35 -0.49
CA ASN A 94 -10.71 18.25 0.47
C ASN A 94 -10.41 16.92 -0.23
N LEU A 95 -10.97 16.74 -1.43
CA LEU A 95 -10.71 15.54 -2.24
C LEU A 95 -9.25 15.48 -2.71
N TYR A 96 -8.67 16.61 -3.11
CA TYR A 96 -7.26 16.69 -3.49
C TYR A 96 -6.36 16.33 -2.30
N ILE A 97 -6.66 16.84 -1.10
CA ILE A 97 -5.93 16.52 0.14
C ILE A 97 -6.09 15.04 0.50
N LEU A 98 -7.29 14.48 0.39
CA LEU A 98 -7.51 13.05 0.58
C LEU A 98 -6.67 12.24 -0.42
N ALA A 99 -6.67 12.62 -1.69
CA ALA A 99 -5.88 11.94 -2.71
C ALA A 99 -4.37 12.02 -2.45
N MET A 100 -3.85 13.18 -2.01
CA MET A 100 -2.46 13.31 -1.53
C MET A 100 -2.17 12.33 -0.40
N PHE A 101 -3.07 12.26 0.59
CA PHE A 101 -2.95 11.36 1.72
C PHE A 101 -2.94 9.89 1.28
N LEU A 102 -3.85 9.46 0.40
CA LEU A 102 -3.92 8.08 -0.09
C LEU A 102 -2.63 7.66 -0.82
N VAL A 103 -2.04 8.56 -1.61
CA VAL A 103 -0.75 8.31 -2.27
C VAL A 103 0.37 8.12 -1.25
N GLU A 104 0.44 8.96 -0.23
CA GLU A 104 1.47 8.86 0.80
C GLU A 104 1.27 7.62 1.68
N ARG A 105 0.04 7.35 2.12
CA ARG A 105 -0.34 6.15 2.87
C ARG A 105 0.12 4.91 2.13
N CYS A 106 -0.23 4.78 0.85
CA CYS A 106 0.19 3.65 0.03
C CYS A 106 1.72 3.48 -0.01
N LYS A 107 2.49 4.57 -0.15
CA LYS A 107 3.97 4.53 -0.15
C LYS A 107 4.56 4.06 1.18
N THR A 108 3.87 4.36 2.29
CA THR A 108 4.33 4.08 3.66
C THR A 108 3.88 2.73 4.23
N ARG A 109 3.20 1.90 3.44
CA ARG A 109 2.87 0.51 3.81
C ARG A 109 4.14 -0.35 3.86
N TYR A 110 4.12 -1.42 4.65
CA TYR A 110 5.25 -2.33 4.82
C TYR A 110 5.01 -3.69 4.17
N VAL A 111 6.11 -4.31 3.73
CA VAL A 111 6.15 -5.65 3.17
C VAL A 111 7.32 -6.41 3.78
N PHE A 112 7.12 -7.71 4.02
CA PHE A 112 8.07 -8.60 4.64
C PHE A 112 8.73 -9.47 3.57
N LEU A 113 10.02 -9.25 3.33
CA LEU A 113 10.77 -10.02 2.34
C LEU A 113 11.39 -11.23 3.04
N LEU A 114 11.11 -12.42 2.53
CA LEU A 114 11.58 -13.68 3.10
C LEU A 114 12.98 -14.04 2.60
N LYS A 115 13.74 -14.74 3.44
CA LYS A 115 15.02 -15.38 3.08
C LYS A 115 14.81 -16.49 2.03
N PRO A 116 15.86 -16.81 1.24
CA PRO A 116 15.83 -17.98 0.39
C PRO A 116 15.60 -19.25 1.21
N THR A 117 14.82 -20.17 0.68
CA THR A 117 14.81 -21.55 1.17
C THR A 117 16.12 -22.26 0.79
N ILE A 118 16.41 -23.40 1.40
CA ILE A 118 17.52 -24.28 1.04
C ILE A 118 17.35 -24.72 -0.41
N GLN A 119 16.13 -25.06 -0.83
CA GLN A 119 15.83 -25.42 -2.22
C GLN A 119 16.11 -24.27 -3.20
N GLU A 120 15.68 -23.04 -2.88
CA GLU A 120 15.98 -21.86 -3.70
C GLU A 120 17.48 -21.56 -3.74
N THR A 121 18.18 -21.77 -2.62
CA THR A 121 19.65 -21.61 -2.52
C THR A 121 20.36 -22.62 -3.42
N LEU A 122 20.03 -23.91 -3.31
CA LEU A 122 20.59 -24.98 -4.14
C LEU A 122 20.35 -24.72 -5.63
N SER A 123 19.15 -24.27 -5.99
CA SER A 123 18.80 -23.95 -7.39
C SER A 123 19.64 -22.79 -7.96
N ALA A 124 20.10 -21.87 -7.12
CA ALA A 124 20.95 -20.75 -7.52
C ALA A 124 22.46 -21.10 -7.57
N LEU A 125 22.89 -22.14 -6.87
CA LEU A 125 24.28 -22.58 -6.80
C LEU A 125 24.61 -23.53 -7.96
N ASN A 126 25.11 -22.99 -9.07
CA ASN A 126 25.65 -23.78 -10.19
C ASN A 126 27.14 -23.49 -10.37
N ASN A 127 27.97 -24.54 -10.47
CA ASN A 127 29.43 -24.44 -10.67
C ASN A 127 30.14 -23.56 -9.62
N VAL A 128 29.88 -23.81 -8.34
CA VAL A 128 30.50 -23.08 -7.22
C VAL A 128 32.03 -23.27 -7.25
N SER A 129 32.77 -22.19 -7.47
CA SER A 129 34.24 -22.21 -7.58
C SER A 129 34.97 -21.77 -6.31
N LYS A 130 34.26 -21.11 -5.39
CA LYS A 130 34.81 -20.56 -4.16
C LYS A 130 33.72 -20.35 -3.12
N ILE A 131 34.05 -20.54 -1.85
CA ILE A 131 33.21 -20.22 -0.71
C ILE A 131 33.94 -19.20 0.17
N THR A 132 33.18 -18.24 0.68
CA THR A 132 33.66 -17.16 1.52
C THR A 132 33.00 -17.23 2.89
N PHE A 133 33.81 -17.23 3.95
CA PHE A 133 33.38 -17.20 5.34
C PHE A 133 33.67 -15.81 5.92
N THR A 134 32.66 -15.20 6.53
CA THR A 134 32.84 -13.97 7.30
C THR A 134 32.94 -14.35 8.77
N ASN A 135 34.12 -14.17 9.34
CA ASN A 135 34.36 -14.41 10.76
C ASN A 135 33.67 -13.33 11.60
N ARG A 136 33.52 -13.61 12.90
CA ARG A 136 32.86 -12.71 13.86
C ARG A 136 33.52 -11.33 13.97
N ASP A 137 34.81 -11.25 13.72
CA ASP A 137 35.59 -10.00 13.69
C ASP A 137 35.47 -9.23 12.37
N GLY A 138 34.64 -9.72 11.42
CA GLY A 138 34.48 -9.14 10.10
C GLY A 138 35.58 -9.53 9.12
N SER A 139 36.57 -10.32 9.54
CA SER A 139 37.58 -10.84 8.62
C SER A 139 36.98 -11.85 7.66
N ILE A 140 37.50 -11.87 6.44
CA ILE A 140 37.02 -12.72 5.37
C ILE A 140 38.04 -13.83 5.14
N ALA A 141 37.60 -15.08 5.23
CA ALA A 141 38.36 -16.25 4.83
C ALA A 141 37.74 -16.87 3.57
N GLU A 142 38.56 -17.23 2.60
CA GLU A 142 38.11 -17.82 1.35
C GLU A 142 38.65 -19.24 1.20
N SER A 143 37.85 -20.12 0.59
CA SER A 143 38.26 -21.49 0.27
C SER A 143 37.82 -21.85 -1.14
N THR A 144 38.74 -22.39 -1.92
CA THR A 144 38.52 -22.99 -3.25
C THR A 144 38.67 -24.51 -3.20
N SER A 145 38.54 -25.12 -2.02
CA SER A 145 38.69 -26.57 -1.86
C SER A 145 37.44 -27.28 -2.39
N ASP A 146 37.60 -28.06 -3.45
CA ASP A 146 36.51 -28.85 -4.04
C ASP A 146 35.85 -29.79 -3.03
N ILE A 147 36.63 -30.39 -2.12
CA ILE A 147 36.12 -31.27 -1.06
C ILE A 147 35.19 -30.50 -0.11
N LEU A 148 35.61 -29.31 0.32
CA LEU A 148 34.82 -28.47 1.22
C LEU A 148 33.54 -27.99 0.52
N ILE A 149 33.66 -27.56 -0.73
CA ILE A 149 32.53 -27.11 -1.55
C ILE A 149 31.52 -28.26 -1.69
N GLN A 150 31.96 -29.45 -2.10
CA GLN A 150 31.09 -30.60 -2.27
C GLN A 150 30.42 -31.01 -0.95
N THR A 151 31.19 -31.04 0.15
CA THR A 151 30.64 -31.40 1.47
C THR A 151 29.52 -30.44 1.91
N LEU A 152 29.69 -29.14 1.64
CA LEU A 152 28.67 -28.14 1.96
C LEU A 152 27.44 -28.27 1.06
N LEU A 153 27.61 -28.51 -0.24
CA LEU A 153 26.50 -28.74 -1.16
C LEU A 153 25.72 -30.01 -0.82
N ASP A 154 26.40 -31.11 -0.50
CA ASP A 154 25.79 -32.37 -0.07
C ASP A 154 25.00 -32.18 1.24
N ALA A 155 25.55 -31.42 2.18
CA ALA A 155 24.87 -31.09 3.43
C ALA A 155 23.61 -30.25 3.18
N LEU A 156 23.64 -29.28 2.27
CA LEU A 156 22.46 -28.50 1.90
C LEU A 156 21.40 -29.38 1.21
N GLU A 157 21.79 -30.20 0.25
CA GLU A 157 20.89 -31.12 -0.47
C GLU A 157 20.20 -32.11 0.50
N ALA A 158 20.95 -32.63 1.47
CA ALA A 158 20.41 -33.52 2.51
C ALA A 158 19.37 -32.84 3.41
N ASN A 159 19.36 -31.50 3.50
CA ASN A 159 18.45 -30.71 4.31
C ASN A 159 17.43 -29.92 3.49
N LYS A 160 17.30 -30.16 2.17
CA LYS A 160 16.42 -29.37 1.29
C LYS A 160 14.93 -29.36 1.68
N GLU A 161 14.48 -30.39 2.40
CA GLU A 161 13.10 -30.52 2.87
C GLU A 161 12.91 -29.95 4.29
N CYS A 162 13.98 -29.48 4.95
CA CYS A 162 13.92 -29.04 6.35
C CYS A 162 13.28 -27.66 6.55
N ASP A 163 13.14 -26.86 5.49
CA ASP A 163 12.62 -25.49 5.56
C ASP A 163 11.42 -25.22 4.65
N THR A 164 10.81 -26.27 4.07
CA THR A 164 9.60 -26.14 3.25
C THR A 164 8.48 -25.42 4.01
N ASP A 165 8.42 -25.65 5.32
CA ASP A 165 7.35 -25.15 6.20
C ASP A 165 7.83 -24.04 7.14
N THR A 166 9.11 -23.64 7.10
CA THR A 166 9.63 -22.57 7.97
C THR A 166 10.26 -21.46 7.17
N CYS A 167 9.64 -20.30 7.17
CA CYS A 167 10.18 -19.11 6.50
C CYS A 167 10.80 -18.15 7.53
N GLN A 168 11.88 -17.47 7.14
CA GLN A 168 12.47 -16.41 7.94
C GLN A 168 12.37 -15.07 7.22
N VAL A 169 12.01 -14.01 7.94
CA VAL A 169 12.05 -12.64 7.41
C VAL A 169 13.52 -12.21 7.25
N GLU A 170 13.89 -11.80 6.04
CA GLU A 170 15.18 -11.17 5.74
C GLU A 170 15.15 -9.68 6.09
N LYS A 171 14.12 -8.98 5.61
CA LYS A 171 13.99 -7.53 5.80
C LYS A 171 12.55 -7.07 5.69
N VAL A 172 12.24 -5.99 6.40
CA VAL A 172 10.98 -5.23 6.27
C VAL A 172 11.26 -4.00 5.42
N VAL A 173 10.47 -3.80 4.36
CA VAL A 173 10.65 -2.68 3.41
C VAL A 173 9.35 -1.93 3.20
N ALA A 174 9.46 -0.63 2.93
CA ALA A 174 8.33 0.18 2.52
C ALA A 174 7.89 -0.20 1.09
N TRP A 175 6.59 -0.07 0.80
CA TRP A 175 6.02 -0.47 -0.48
C TRP A 175 6.61 0.29 -1.65
N ASP A 176 6.89 1.58 -1.49
CA ASP A 176 7.48 2.42 -2.54
C ASP A 176 8.84 1.90 -3.04
N LYS A 177 9.52 1.03 -2.29
CA LYS A 177 10.80 0.42 -2.69
C LYS A 177 10.66 -0.80 -3.57
N VAL A 178 9.48 -1.43 -3.58
CA VAL A 178 9.27 -2.75 -4.20
C VAL A 178 8.03 -2.83 -5.09
N ALA A 179 7.04 -1.97 -4.85
CA ALA A 179 5.77 -1.94 -5.57
C ALA A 179 5.96 -1.36 -6.97
N ASN A 180 5.29 -1.97 -7.95
CA ASN A 180 5.18 -1.38 -9.28
C ASN A 180 4.03 -0.35 -9.33
N ASN A 181 4.01 0.48 -10.38
CA ASN A 181 2.97 1.50 -10.53
C ASN A 181 1.56 0.91 -10.52
N SER A 182 1.35 -0.31 -11.03
CA SER A 182 0.01 -0.91 -11.07
C SER A 182 -0.54 -1.18 -9.67
N VAL A 183 0.30 -1.58 -8.72
CA VAL A 183 -0.10 -1.78 -7.32
C VAL A 183 -0.53 -0.46 -6.69
N MET A 184 0.32 0.57 -6.82
CA MET A 184 0.05 1.90 -6.27
C MET A 184 -1.24 2.49 -6.86
N GLN A 185 -1.43 2.34 -8.17
CA GLN A 185 -2.64 2.74 -8.87
C GLN A 185 -3.87 1.99 -8.37
N SER A 186 -3.76 0.68 -8.13
CA SER A 186 -4.87 -0.15 -7.69
C SER A 186 -5.39 0.22 -6.30
N TYR A 187 -4.50 0.44 -5.33
CA TYR A 187 -4.89 0.90 -3.99
C TYR A 187 -5.50 2.29 -4.04
N PHE A 188 -4.89 3.22 -4.79
CA PHE A 188 -5.45 4.57 -4.94
C PHE A 188 -6.86 4.54 -5.52
N VAL A 189 -7.09 3.77 -6.58
CA VAL A 189 -8.41 3.64 -7.22
C VAL A 189 -9.42 3.05 -6.26
N HIS A 190 -9.08 1.94 -5.58
CA HIS A 190 -9.97 1.29 -4.63
C HIS A 190 -10.36 2.22 -3.48
N ASP A 191 -9.37 2.79 -2.79
CA ASP A 191 -9.59 3.57 -1.58
C ASP A 191 -10.42 4.83 -1.86
N LEU A 192 -10.18 5.47 -3.01
CA LEU A 192 -10.95 6.64 -3.41
C LEU A 192 -12.36 6.26 -3.91
N SER A 193 -12.54 5.12 -4.58
CA SER A 193 -13.86 4.60 -4.93
C SER A 193 -14.71 4.28 -3.69
N ALA A 194 -14.12 3.63 -2.70
CA ALA A 194 -14.78 3.35 -1.42
C ALA A 194 -15.17 4.65 -0.71
N PHE A 195 -14.27 5.65 -0.72
CA PHE A 195 -14.59 7.01 -0.25
C PHE A 195 -15.79 7.64 -0.92
N LEU A 196 -15.78 7.71 -2.24
CA LEU A 196 -16.88 8.34 -2.97
C LEU A 196 -18.20 7.58 -2.76
N HIS A 197 -18.15 6.25 -2.59
CA HIS A 197 -19.32 5.43 -2.31
C HIS A 197 -19.94 5.74 -0.93
N GLU A 198 -19.12 5.68 0.13
CA GLU A 198 -19.60 5.82 1.51
C GLU A 198 -19.90 7.28 1.89
N TYR A 199 -19.09 8.24 1.44
CA TYR A 199 -19.25 9.64 1.81
C TYR A 199 -20.45 10.30 1.13
N PHE A 200 -20.76 9.90 -0.12
CA PHE A 200 -21.87 10.46 -0.89
C PHE A 200 -23.00 9.43 -1.03
N PRO A 201 -24.03 9.48 -0.15
CA PRO A 201 -25.15 8.54 -0.14
C PRO A 201 -26.18 8.85 -1.25
N VAL A 202 -25.71 8.97 -2.49
CA VAL A 202 -26.57 9.22 -3.65
C VAL A 202 -27.10 7.91 -4.23
N LYS A 203 -28.27 7.97 -4.88
CA LYS A 203 -28.86 6.80 -5.53
C LYS A 203 -27.96 6.29 -6.66
N ARG A 204 -27.35 5.13 -6.47
CA ARG A 204 -26.48 4.49 -7.47
C ARG A 204 -27.28 3.70 -8.50
N LYS A 205 -26.70 3.52 -9.70
CA LYS A 205 -27.24 2.56 -10.67
C LYS A 205 -27.10 1.15 -10.10
N LYS A 206 -27.99 0.24 -10.50
CA LYS A 206 -27.93 -1.17 -10.10
C LYS A 206 -26.53 -1.73 -10.44
N ASP A 207 -25.91 -2.38 -9.46
CA ASP A 207 -24.58 -3.01 -9.56
C ASP A 207 -23.39 -2.04 -9.76
N ALA A 208 -23.60 -0.73 -9.65
CA ALA A 208 -22.54 0.28 -9.74
C ALA A 208 -22.17 0.84 -8.36
N GLN A 209 -20.92 0.64 -7.95
CA GLN A 209 -20.39 1.24 -6.71
C GLN A 209 -20.25 2.77 -6.86
N ILE A 210 -19.75 3.22 -8.01
CA ILE A 210 -19.54 4.64 -8.33
C ILE A 210 -20.01 4.97 -9.76
N SER A 211 -20.26 6.26 -10.04
CA SER A 211 -20.67 6.80 -11.33
C SER A 211 -19.50 6.92 -12.30
N THR A 212 -19.81 7.10 -13.59
CA THR A 212 -18.77 7.32 -14.62
C THR A 212 -17.98 8.60 -14.36
N LYS A 213 -18.60 9.64 -13.78
CA LYS A 213 -17.93 10.90 -13.46
C LYS A 213 -17.00 10.77 -12.27
N GLU A 214 -17.35 9.97 -11.27
CA GLU A 214 -16.44 9.61 -10.18
C GLU A 214 -15.23 8.82 -10.71
N VAL A 215 -15.43 7.90 -11.67
CA VAL A 215 -14.32 7.20 -12.34
C VAL A 215 -13.40 8.18 -13.07
N GLU A 216 -13.95 9.11 -13.87
CA GLU A 216 -13.16 10.14 -14.56
C GLU A 216 -12.33 10.98 -13.56
N LEU A 217 -12.95 11.38 -12.44
CA LEU A 217 -12.29 12.13 -11.37
C LEU A 217 -11.12 11.36 -10.75
N ILE A 218 -11.34 10.09 -10.39
CA ILE A 218 -10.28 9.22 -9.84
C ILE A 218 -9.09 9.14 -10.82
N LEU A 219 -9.37 8.86 -12.10
CA LEU A 219 -8.32 8.69 -13.11
C LEU A 219 -7.58 10.01 -13.39
N TYR A 220 -8.25 11.15 -13.26
CA TYR A 220 -7.63 12.46 -13.37
C TYR A 220 -6.73 12.77 -12.16
N LEU A 221 -7.20 12.51 -10.94
CA LEU A 221 -6.39 12.67 -9.72
C LEU A 221 -5.15 11.78 -9.75
N MET A 222 -5.26 10.53 -10.24
CA MET A 222 -4.09 9.66 -10.43
C MET A 222 -3.00 10.31 -11.29
N LYS A 223 -3.39 10.99 -12.37
CA LYS A 223 -2.46 11.71 -13.25
C LYS A 223 -1.83 12.89 -12.50
N LEU A 224 -2.64 13.70 -11.80
CA LEU A 224 -2.16 14.86 -11.04
C LEU A 224 -1.11 14.47 -9.99
N PHE A 225 -1.28 13.33 -9.32
CA PHE A 225 -0.32 12.83 -8.33
C PHE A 225 0.81 11.97 -8.94
N GLY A 226 0.96 11.96 -10.26
CA GLY A 226 2.05 11.27 -10.94
C GLY A 226 1.99 9.74 -10.85
N LEU A 227 0.85 9.16 -10.49
CA LEU A 227 0.64 7.71 -10.57
C LEU A 227 0.53 7.23 -12.02
N SER A 228 0.16 8.12 -12.94
CA SER A 228 0.18 7.90 -14.38
C SER A 228 0.74 9.12 -15.11
N LYS A 229 1.38 8.89 -16.27
CA LYS A 229 1.88 9.99 -17.13
C LYS A 229 0.76 10.70 -17.88
N GLU A 230 -0.34 10.00 -18.13
CA GLU A 230 -1.50 10.45 -18.87
C GLU A 230 -2.79 10.10 -18.13
N GLU A 231 -3.89 10.73 -18.54
CA GLU A 231 -5.22 10.38 -18.03
C GLU A 231 -5.62 9.03 -18.60
N LEU A 232 -5.96 8.10 -17.71
CA LEU A 232 -6.26 6.72 -18.06
C LEU A 232 -7.73 6.58 -18.47
N THR A 233 -8.10 5.42 -19.03
CA THR A 233 -9.46 5.14 -19.50
C THR A 233 -10.29 4.40 -18.45
N ASN A 234 -11.62 4.45 -18.58
CA ASN A 234 -12.54 3.65 -17.75
C ASN A 234 -12.25 2.14 -17.82
N LYS A 235 -11.74 1.63 -18.94
CA LYS A 235 -11.30 0.23 -19.03
C LYS A 235 -10.15 -0.05 -18.07
N ARG A 236 -9.22 0.89 -17.91
CA ARG A 236 -8.09 0.76 -17.00
C ARG A 236 -8.53 0.80 -15.54
N TYR A 237 -9.53 1.61 -15.19
CA TYR A 237 -10.15 1.59 -13.84
C TYR A 237 -10.56 0.17 -13.42
N TRP A 238 -11.31 -0.54 -14.26
CA TRP A 238 -11.77 -1.90 -13.93
C TRP A 238 -10.62 -2.92 -13.82
N GLN A 239 -9.57 -2.76 -14.64
CA GLN A 239 -8.36 -3.59 -14.50
C GLN A 239 -7.66 -3.35 -13.16
N LEU A 240 -7.65 -2.11 -12.69
CA LEU A 240 -7.04 -1.72 -11.42
C LEU A 240 -7.85 -2.23 -10.22
N MET A 241 -9.18 -2.17 -10.27
CA MET A 241 -10.05 -2.78 -9.25
C MET A 241 -9.83 -4.30 -9.15
N ASN A 242 -9.81 -5.00 -10.29
CA ASN A 242 -9.51 -6.44 -10.32
C ASN A 242 -8.11 -6.77 -9.77
N THR A 243 -7.15 -5.87 -9.99
CA THR A 243 -5.79 -6.02 -9.46
C THR A 243 -5.77 -5.83 -7.94
N TYR A 244 -6.48 -4.82 -7.42
CA TYR A 244 -6.65 -4.61 -6.00
C TYR A 244 -7.24 -5.85 -5.33
N GLU A 245 -8.37 -6.37 -5.81
CA GLU A 245 -9.02 -7.54 -5.21
C GLU A 245 -8.10 -8.77 -5.15
N ARG A 246 -7.21 -8.93 -6.14
CA ARG A 246 -6.25 -10.04 -6.16
C ARG A 246 -5.17 -9.88 -5.09
N ILE A 247 -4.70 -8.66 -4.88
CA ILE A 247 -3.67 -8.35 -3.86
C ILE A 247 -4.29 -8.42 -2.47
N ASP A 248 -5.46 -7.81 -2.27
CA ASP A 248 -6.14 -7.76 -0.98
C ASP A 248 -6.51 -9.16 -0.46
N LYS A 249 -6.96 -10.07 -1.33
CA LYS A 249 -7.16 -11.50 -1.01
C LYS A 249 -5.89 -12.25 -0.60
N ARG A 250 -4.70 -11.63 -0.64
CA ARG A 250 -3.44 -12.20 -0.12
C ARG A 250 -3.12 -11.72 1.28
N ILE A 251 -3.71 -10.62 1.73
CA ILE A 251 -3.57 -10.13 3.08
C ILE A 251 -4.56 -10.90 3.94
N THR A 252 -4.09 -11.95 4.61
CA THR A 252 -4.96 -12.82 5.43
C THR A 252 -4.81 -12.57 6.92
N ASP A 253 -3.70 -11.94 7.33
CA ASP A 253 -3.28 -11.86 8.72
C ASP A 253 -2.79 -10.47 9.13
N LEU A 254 -2.80 -10.25 10.44
CA LEU A 254 -2.30 -9.06 11.09
C LEU A 254 -1.16 -9.42 12.05
N GLY A 255 -0.14 -8.56 12.12
CA GLY A 255 0.92 -8.66 13.12
C GLY A 255 0.96 -7.43 14.01
N GLU A 256 1.32 -7.62 15.27
CA GLU A 256 1.58 -6.53 16.21
C GLU A 256 3.08 -6.22 16.27
N PHE A 257 3.43 -4.96 16.04
CA PHE A 257 4.81 -4.51 16.01
C PHE A 257 4.98 -3.26 16.85
N SER A 258 6.14 -3.11 17.50
CA SER A 258 6.52 -1.84 18.11
C SER A 258 7.31 -1.01 17.11
N ILE A 259 6.70 0.09 16.64
CA ILE A 259 7.35 1.07 15.76
C ILE A 259 7.49 2.38 16.52
N ASN A 260 8.72 2.86 16.70
CA ASN A 260 9.01 4.11 17.41
C ASN A 260 8.36 4.20 18.82
N GLY A 261 8.34 3.08 19.54
CA GLY A 261 7.75 2.99 20.88
C GLY A 261 6.22 2.92 20.91
N LYS A 262 5.54 2.84 19.76
CA LYS A 262 4.10 2.60 19.66
C LYS A 262 3.83 1.20 19.14
N THR A 263 2.95 0.47 19.83
CA THR A 263 2.42 -0.80 19.30
C THR A 263 1.42 -0.49 18.20
N VAL A 264 1.64 -1.08 17.03
CA VAL A 264 0.77 -0.97 15.85
C VAL A 264 0.41 -2.36 15.36
N THR A 265 -0.85 -2.54 14.97
CA THR A 265 -1.31 -3.75 14.26
C THR A 265 -1.26 -3.45 12.78
N MET A 266 -0.55 -4.23 11.97
CA MET A 266 -0.46 -3.99 10.51
C MET A 266 -0.77 -5.26 9.72
N PRO A 267 -1.22 -5.13 8.46
CA PRO A 267 -1.42 -6.28 7.59
C PRO A 267 -0.09 -6.93 7.22
N LEU A 268 -0.06 -8.26 7.25
CA LEU A 268 1.11 -9.05 6.93
C LEU A 268 1.09 -9.45 5.46
N LEU A 269 2.00 -8.88 4.68
CA LEU A 269 2.24 -9.27 3.30
C LEU A 269 3.68 -9.78 3.17
N PHE A 270 3.81 -11.10 3.04
CA PHE A 270 5.10 -11.78 2.89
C PHE A 270 5.41 -12.04 1.42
N ILE A 271 6.63 -11.75 0.98
CA ILE A 271 7.10 -11.99 -0.39
C ILE A 271 8.23 -13.02 -0.37
N PRO A 272 8.11 -14.15 -1.09
CA PRO A 272 9.16 -15.16 -1.21
C PRO A 272 10.42 -14.62 -1.88
N TYR A 273 11.57 -15.20 -1.52
CA TYR A 273 12.86 -14.84 -2.12
C TYR A 273 12.87 -14.97 -3.64
N SER A 274 12.36 -16.07 -4.20
CA SER A 274 12.20 -16.27 -5.64
C SER A 274 11.53 -15.11 -6.38
N MET A 275 10.63 -14.36 -5.72
CA MET A 275 9.92 -13.25 -6.32
C MET A 275 10.66 -11.91 -6.21
N TRP A 276 11.46 -11.69 -5.16
CA TRP A 276 12.14 -10.40 -4.97
C TRP A 276 13.63 -10.43 -5.28
N ASN A 277 14.28 -11.59 -5.36
CA ASN A 277 15.72 -11.71 -5.64
C ASN A 277 16.13 -11.13 -7.00
N ASN A 278 15.23 -11.18 -7.99
CA ASN A 278 15.41 -10.67 -9.34
C ASN A 278 15.08 -9.17 -9.47
N GLY A 279 14.74 -8.51 -8.35
CA GLY A 279 14.44 -7.08 -8.30
C GLY A 279 13.10 -6.67 -8.93
N LYS A 280 12.27 -7.62 -9.37
CA LYS A 280 10.91 -7.37 -9.87
C LYS A 280 9.93 -8.37 -9.28
N ILE A 281 9.05 -7.85 -8.42
CA ILE A 281 7.99 -8.63 -7.79
C ILE A 281 6.77 -8.62 -8.72
N ASP A 282 6.25 -9.80 -9.06
CA ASP A 282 4.94 -9.93 -9.66
C ASP A 282 3.87 -9.98 -8.56
N TRP A 283 3.18 -8.87 -8.39
CA TRP A 283 2.17 -8.67 -7.34
C TRP A 283 0.84 -9.35 -7.64
N ILE A 284 0.64 -9.85 -8.86
CA ILE A 284 -0.61 -10.46 -9.33
C ILE A 284 -0.42 -11.96 -9.56
N ASP A 285 0.80 -12.46 -9.34
CA ASP A 285 1.11 -13.87 -9.50
C ASP A 285 0.23 -14.74 -8.59
N LYS A 286 -0.25 -15.84 -9.17
CA LYS A 286 -1.01 -16.84 -8.43
C LYS A 286 -0.15 -17.53 -7.38
N ASP A 287 1.17 -17.52 -7.57
CA ASP A 287 2.13 -18.24 -6.75
C ASP A 287 2.64 -17.44 -5.54
N LEU A 288 2.08 -16.25 -5.26
CA LEU A 288 2.40 -15.53 -4.03
C LEU A 288 1.82 -16.34 -2.84
N PRO A 289 2.65 -17.03 -2.05
CA PRO A 289 2.18 -18.04 -1.12
C PRO A 289 1.39 -17.38 -0.01
N ARG A 290 0.33 -18.06 0.42
CA ARG A 290 -0.47 -17.64 1.58
C ARG A 290 0.15 -18.26 2.81
N PHE A 291 1.27 -17.71 3.24
CA PHE A 291 2.04 -18.26 4.36
C PHE A 291 1.25 -18.39 5.66
N ASN A 292 0.13 -17.70 5.79
CA ASN A 292 -0.67 -17.66 7.01
C ASN A 292 -2.10 -18.21 6.88
N GLY A 293 -2.41 -18.98 5.83
CA GLY A 293 -3.70 -19.66 5.69
C GLY A 293 -3.61 -21.16 5.41
N GLU A 294 -2.41 -21.66 5.14
CA GLU A 294 -2.15 -23.08 4.91
C GLU A 294 -1.62 -23.70 6.21
N ILE A 295 -2.27 -24.78 6.65
CA ILE A 295 -1.83 -25.55 7.82
C ILE A 295 -0.40 -26.03 7.54
N GLY A 296 0.59 -25.56 8.31
CA GLY A 296 1.96 -26.05 8.25
C GLY A 296 3.05 -24.98 8.34
N HIS A 297 2.81 -23.75 7.87
CA HIS A 297 3.86 -22.74 7.79
C HIS A 297 4.11 -22.01 9.12
N THR A 298 5.39 -21.87 9.49
CA THR A 298 5.86 -21.06 10.62
C THR A 298 6.76 -19.95 10.12
N ILE A 299 6.41 -18.70 10.43
CA ILE A 299 7.23 -17.52 10.09
C ILE A 299 8.06 -17.09 11.31
N LYS A 300 9.37 -17.02 11.13
CA LYS A 300 10.33 -16.50 12.11
C LYS A 300 10.70 -15.06 11.74
N PHE A 301 10.52 -14.15 12.69
CA PHE A 301 10.98 -12.76 12.62
C PHE A 301 12.42 -12.62 13.14
#